data_AF-A0A9B0F5L0-F1
#
_entry.id   AF-A0A9B0F5L0-F1
#
_cell.length_a   1.000
_cell.length_b   1.000
_cell.length_c   1.000
_cell.angle_alpha   90.00
_cell.angle_beta   90.00
_cell.angle_gamma   90.00
#
_symmetry.space_group_name_H-M   'P 1'
#
loop_
_entity.id
_entity.type
_entity.pdbx_description
1 polymer ?
#
loop_
_entity_poly.entity_id
_entity_poly.type
_entity_poly.pdbx_seq_one_letter_code
_entity_poly.pdbx_strand_id
1 'polypeptide(L)'
;MSGVKKKANHLAVFKKRTKNDDNAELSEIIIISARKSGNLNLSSRGLFTVPNRVWNINDLTEEEIRDLHFELDYVQETERWWEQEPLQTLDLSCNTLKKIDPQIENLTELTTLNLHNNQLEDLPAEIGNLKKLNILNLSNNKLEKFPHEFYKLNELHELNLKNNSIKELDPAVGDFVMLTYLDLSYNNLIELPIGMGYLVRLTSLDLGHNMLKELPPDLTNMRALQKLNASYNQLEMLPPLGELRKVETVMLQSNKLTTFPDISGCILLRVLHLADNNITEIDMSCLEGVGQLKTLTLGNNQIETIPEEIIKLVYLEIFDLSHNKLTLIPKYIGLLPNLKQFVIDGNDIQNVRTDIIRCGTSRILKHIRQGIKSTNLDVKEHVVADTSANIYPDRYTMQSTKLLSLAGQNLTELPLEVLENACKADVGTVDLSRNKLSILPDELCIIERIADLKLTSNQLTHIPEWIGEKYKYLQILDLSRNLLQSLPINLGLLKYLQELNISFNRYKEIPESVYAINSLEILIANDNLITDIDVPSFQKLQKLAILNLANNNIGFVPPELGTLKNLRNLSLSGNCFKQPRQAILAKSTEEILAYLRNRIPQ
;
A
#
# COMPACT_ATOMS: atom_id res chain seq x y z
N MET A 1 -52.32 57.42 24.42
CA MET A 1 -51.70 56.82 25.63
C MET A 1 -52.48 55.54 25.93
N SER A 2 -51.98 54.39 25.48
CA SER A 2 -50.98 53.54 26.13
C SER A 2 -51.64 52.34 26.84
N GLY A 3 -51.45 51.17 26.25
CA GLY A 3 -51.03 49.98 26.99
C GLY A 3 -52.09 49.20 27.75
N VAL A 4 -52.51 48.07 27.17
CA VAL A 4 -52.76 46.85 27.96
C VAL A 4 -52.08 45.68 27.25
N LYS A 5 -50.94 45.25 27.80
CA LYS A 5 -50.27 43.98 27.47
C LYS A 5 -51.22 42.83 27.83
N LYS A 6 -51.84 42.18 26.85
CA LYS A 6 -52.35 40.82 27.02
C LYS A 6 -51.17 39.86 26.83
N LYS A 7 -50.73 39.27 27.94
CA LYS A 7 -49.81 38.12 27.96
C LYS A 7 -50.40 37.01 27.10
N ALA A 8 -49.78 36.72 25.96
CA ALA A 8 -50.00 35.47 25.25
C ALA A 8 -49.28 34.38 26.06
N ASN A 9 -50.06 33.50 26.68
CA ASN A 9 -49.56 32.25 27.24
C ASN A 9 -49.00 31.40 26.09
N HIS A 10 -47.70 31.49 25.84
CA HIS A 10 -46.96 30.51 25.06
C HIS A 10 -46.75 29.26 25.93
N LEU A 11 -47.85 28.56 26.23
CA LEU A 11 -47.77 27.12 26.45
C LEU A 11 -47.66 26.51 25.06
N ALA A 12 -46.42 26.23 24.64
CA ALA A 12 -46.15 25.37 23.51
C ALA A 12 -46.69 23.97 23.86
N VAL A 13 -47.99 23.78 23.64
CA VAL A 13 -48.61 22.47 23.65
C VAL A 13 -48.06 21.80 22.40
N PHE A 14 -47.13 20.86 22.58
CA PHE A 14 -46.75 19.89 21.57
C PHE A 14 -48.01 19.11 21.16
N LYS A 15 -48.79 19.68 20.23
CA LYS A 15 -49.93 18.99 19.65
C LYS A 15 -49.34 17.81 18.90
N LYS A 16 -49.63 16.59 19.38
CA LYS A 16 -49.25 15.36 18.69
C LYS A 16 -49.88 15.44 17.29
N ARG A 17 -49.05 15.51 16.25
CA ARG A 17 -49.53 15.57 14.87
C ARG A 17 -50.43 14.40 14.58
N THR A 18 -51.54 14.68 13.91
CA THR A 18 -52.48 13.66 13.44
C THR A 18 -52.14 13.29 12.00
N LYS A 19 -52.59 12.11 11.55
CA LYS A 19 -52.40 11.66 10.15
C LYS A 19 -52.93 12.67 9.12
N ASN A 20 -53.95 13.46 9.48
CA ASN A 20 -54.48 14.52 8.62
C ASN A 20 -53.53 15.72 8.54
N ASP A 21 -52.83 16.07 9.62
CA ASP A 21 -51.82 17.13 9.61
C ASP A 21 -50.61 16.69 8.76
N ASP A 22 -50.24 15.41 8.81
CA ASP A 22 -49.17 14.85 7.95
C ASP A 22 -49.60 14.82 6.48
N ASN A 23 -50.84 14.43 6.17
CA ASN A 23 -51.36 14.46 4.79
C ASN A 23 -51.38 15.87 4.20
N ALA A 24 -51.62 16.90 5.02
CA ALA A 24 -51.63 18.29 4.58
C ALA A 24 -50.24 18.84 4.20
N GLU A 25 -49.15 18.16 4.59
CA GLU A 25 -47.79 18.54 4.19
C GLU A 25 -47.49 18.25 2.72
N LEU A 26 -48.27 17.38 2.10
CA LEU A 26 -48.11 17.00 0.70
C LEU A 26 -49.01 17.88 -0.19
N SER A 27 -48.54 19.09 -0.52
CA SER A 27 -49.21 19.96 -1.51
C SER A 27 -49.06 19.42 -2.93
N GLU A 28 -50.01 19.73 -3.82
CA GLU A 28 -49.94 19.40 -5.25
C GLU A 28 -48.59 19.78 -5.86
N ILE A 29 -48.08 20.99 -5.61
CA ILE A 29 -46.78 21.46 -6.13
C ILE A 29 -45.62 20.48 -5.83
N ILE A 30 -45.61 19.86 -4.64
CA ILE A 30 -44.57 18.90 -4.25
C ILE A 30 -44.71 17.60 -5.03
N ILE A 31 -45.96 17.12 -5.22
CA ILE A 31 -46.26 15.92 -6.01
C ILE A 31 -45.79 16.11 -7.45
N ILE A 32 -46.10 17.28 -8.03
CA ILE A 32 -45.73 17.64 -9.40
C ILE A 32 -44.21 17.68 -9.55
N SER A 33 -43.53 18.33 -8.61
CA SER A 33 -42.08 18.41 -8.60
C SER A 33 -41.44 17.03 -8.46
N ALA A 34 -42.02 16.15 -7.64
CA ALA A 34 -41.54 14.79 -7.46
C ALA A 34 -41.70 13.96 -8.75
N ARG A 35 -42.86 14.05 -9.41
CA ARG A 35 -43.12 13.39 -10.70
C ARG A 35 -42.24 13.90 -11.84
N LYS A 36 -41.87 15.18 -11.85
CA LYS A 36 -40.94 15.74 -12.86
C LYS A 36 -39.48 15.32 -12.64
N SER A 37 -39.09 15.01 -11.41
CA SER A 37 -37.69 14.79 -11.04
C SER A 37 -37.36 13.37 -10.61
N GLY A 38 -38.37 12.52 -10.38
CA GLY A 38 -38.22 11.21 -9.75
C GLY A 38 -37.81 11.29 -8.27
N ASN A 39 -37.77 12.48 -7.65
CA ASN A 39 -37.20 12.68 -6.32
C ASN A 39 -38.19 13.37 -5.38
N LEU A 40 -38.47 12.76 -4.23
CA LEU A 40 -39.34 13.31 -3.19
C LEU A 40 -38.57 13.48 -1.88
N ASN A 41 -38.48 14.73 -1.40
CA ASN A 41 -37.86 15.06 -0.12
C ASN A 41 -38.91 15.58 0.89
N LEU A 42 -39.12 14.78 1.93
CA LEU A 42 -39.98 15.06 3.07
C LEU A 42 -39.19 15.01 4.40
N SER A 43 -37.89 15.24 4.34
CA SER A 43 -37.02 15.23 5.52
C SER A 43 -37.30 16.40 6.47
N SER A 44 -37.02 16.21 7.75
CA SER A 44 -37.09 17.25 8.79
C SER A 44 -38.45 17.94 8.94
N ARG A 45 -39.53 17.31 8.49
CA ARG A 45 -40.87 17.88 8.56
C ARG A 45 -41.55 17.62 9.89
N GLY A 46 -41.05 16.70 10.72
CA GLY A 46 -41.70 16.28 11.97
C GLY A 46 -42.93 15.41 11.72
N LEU A 47 -42.87 14.56 10.68
CA LEU A 47 -43.94 13.63 10.34
C LEU A 47 -44.06 12.53 11.39
N PHE A 48 -45.29 12.17 11.75
CA PHE A 48 -45.58 11.02 12.60
C PHE A 48 -45.91 9.77 11.75
N THR A 49 -46.55 9.99 10.61
CA THR A 49 -46.88 8.99 9.58
C THR A 49 -46.50 9.52 8.20
N VAL A 50 -46.19 8.62 7.28
CA VAL A 50 -45.97 9.00 5.88
C VAL A 50 -47.32 9.37 5.25
N PRO A 51 -47.42 10.49 4.51
CA PRO A 51 -48.65 10.87 3.82
C PRO A 51 -49.09 9.77 2.84
N ASN A 52 -50.36 9.40 2.87
CA ASN A 52 -50.88 8.26 2.06
C ASN A 52 -50.61 8.43 0.56
N ARG A 53 -50.63 9.68 0.08
CA ARG A 53 -50.46 10.02 -1.33
C ARG A 53 -49.05 9.73 -1.85
N VAL A 54 -48.04 9.60 -0.96
CA VAL A 54 -46.67 9.22 -1.33
C VAL A 54 -46.61 7.82 -1.96
N TRP A 55 -47.37 6.87 -1.42
CA TRP A 55 -47.32 5.47 -1.87
C TRP A 55 -47.86 5.26 -3.29
N ASN A 56 -48.80 6.11 -3.71
CA ASN A 56 -49.41 6.07 -5.04
C ASN A 56 -49.03 7.31 -5.85
N ILE A 57 -47.86 7.93 -5.59
CA ILE A 57 -47.51 9.21 -6.21
C ILE A 57 -47.38 9.13 -7.74
N ASN A 58 -47.04 7.95 -8.25
CA ASN A 58 -46.95 7.67 -9.69
C ASN A 58 -48.33 7.52 -10.34
N ASP A 59 -49.40 7.28 -9.57
CA ASP A 59 -50.75 7.12 -10.09
C ASP A 59 -51.49 8.46 -10.15
N LEU A 60 -52.22 8.69 -11.24
CA LEU A 60 -53.14 9.82 -11.37
C LEU A 60 -54.43 9.57 -10.57
N THR A 61 -54.91 10.57 -9.85
CA THR A 61 -56.22 10.53 -9.17
C THR A 61 -57.38 10.64 -10.16
N GLU A 62 -58.59 10.25 -9.77
CA GLU A 62 -59.79 10.44 -10.61
C GLU A 62 -60.04 11.92 -10.97
N GLU A 63 -59.67 12.86 -10.09
CA GLU A 63 -59.80 14.30 -10.34
C GLU A 63 -58.78 14.76 -11.39
N GLU A 64 -57.49 14.39 -11.22
CA GLU A 64 -56.45 14.63 -12.23
C GLU A 64 -56.86 14.03 -13.59
N ILE A 65 -57.44 12.83 -13.62
CA ILE A 65 -57.92 12.18 -14.84
C ILE A 65 -59.10 12.93 -15.49
N ARG A 66 -60.01 13.50 -14.68
CA ARG A 66 -61.14 14.30 -15.20
C ARG A 66 -60.68 15.65 -15.77
N ASP A 67 -59.65 16.24 -15.17
CA ASP A 67 -59.07 17.52 -15.58
C ASP A 67 -58.15 17.41 -16.81
N LEU A 68 -57.82 16.19 -17.27
CA LEU A 68 -57.12 15.92 -18.54
C LEU A 68 -57.93 16.26 -19.81
N HIS A 69 -58.99 17.08 -19.69
CA HIS A 69 -59.88 17.38 -20.81
C HIS A 69 -59.10 17.96 -22.01
N PHE A 70 -59.21 17.27 -23.15
CA PHE A 70 -58.53 17.59 -24.41
C PHE A 70 -59.15 18.86 -25.04
N GLU A 71 -58.69 20.04 -24.65
CA GLU A 71 -58.87 21.24 -25.47
C GLU A 71 -57.59 21.49 -26.29
N LEU A 72 -57.77 21.71 -27.60
CA LEU A 72 -56.69 21.94 -28.58
C LEU A 72 -55.84 23.20 -28.30
N ASP A 73 -56.26 24.05 -27.35
CA ASP A 73 -55.64 25.33 -27.01
C ASP A 73 -55.00 25.33 -25.59
N TYR A 74 -54.52 24.18 -25.11
CA TYR A 74 -53.93 24.06 -23.78
C TYR A 74 -52.68 24.94 -23.60
N VAL A 75 -52.81 25.96 -22.76
CA VAL A 75 -51.77 26.95 -22.43
C VAL A 75 -50.71 26.31 -21.50
N GLN A 76 -49.45 26.67 -21.74
CA GLN A 76 -48.19 26.11 -21.26
C GLN A 76 -47.93 26.02 -19.72
N GLU A 77 -48.92 26.16 -18.84
CA GLU A 77 -48.68 26.31 -17.39
C GLU A 77 -49.04 25.08 -16.53
N THR A 78 -49.75 24.09 -17.05
CA THR A 78 -50.16 22.88 -16.31
C THR A 78 -49.57 21.60 -16.90
N GLU A 79 -49.34 20.63 -16.02
CA GLU A 79 -48.44 19.49 -16.16
C GLU A 79 -48.56 18.66 -17.43
N ARG A 80 -47.41 18.41 -18.07
CA ARG A 80 -47.25 17.31 -19.03
C ARG A 80 -47.18 15.99 -18.27
N TRP A 81 -48.33 15.44 -17.93
CA TRP A 81 -48.44 14.18 -17.20
C TRP A 81 -47.80 12.98 -17.93
N TRP A 82 -47.54 13.08 -19.24
CA TRP A 82 -46.81 12.08 -20.02
C TRP A 82 -45.27 12.19 -19.91
N GLU A 83 -44.74 13.24 -19.26
CA GLU A 83 -43.30 13.43 -18.98
C GLU A 83 -42.96 13.07 -17.51
N GLN A 84 -43.79 12.26 -16.86
CA GLN A 84 -43.55 11.85 -15.47
C GLN A 84 -42.46 10.78 -15.40
N GLU A 85 -41.49 11.03 -14.53
CA GLU A 85 -40.50 10.05 -14.10
C GLU A 85 -41.03 9.33 -12.85
N PRO A 86 -40.97 7.99 -12.79
CA PRO A 86 -41.37 7.26 -11.60
C PRO A 86 -40.47 7.63 -10.42
N LEU A 87 -41.01 7.58 -9.21
CA LEU A 87 -40.23 7.91 -8.01
C LEU A 87 -39.02 6.97 -7.83
N GLN A 88 -37.82 7.52 -7.93
CA GLN A 88 -36.54 6.85 -7.76
C GLN A 88 -35.89 7.15 -6.40
N THR A 89 -36.05 8.36 -5.87
CA THR A 89 -35.46 8.76 -4.58
C THR A 89 -36.55 9.23 -3.62
N LEU A 90 -36.58 8.62 -2.43
CA LEU A 90 -37.49 9.00 -1.36
C LEU A 90 -36.68 9.31 -0.09
N ASP A 91 -36.74 10.57 0.35
CA ASP A 91 -36.13 11.02 1.60
C ASP A 91 -37.20 11.35 2.64
N LEU A 92 -37.26 10.52 3.68
CA LEU A 92 -38.14 10.61 4.85
C LEU A 92 -37.34 10.79 6.15
N SER A 93 -36.07 11.20 6.05
CA SER A 93 -35.15 11.33 7.18
C SER A 93 -35.53 12.44 8.18
N CYS A 94 -35.01 12.37 9.40
CA CYS A 94 -35.19 13.38 10.46
C CYS A 94 -36.68 13.64 10.79
N ASN A 95 -37.48 12.58 10.85
CA ASN A 95 -38.89 12.64 11.25
C ASN A 95 -39.12 11.84 12.55
N THR A 96 -40.38 11.60 12.91
CA THR A 96 -40.75 10.82 14.11
C THR A 96 -41.50 9.53 13.74
N LEU A 97 -41.20 8.98 12.55
CA LEU A 97 -41.86 7.80 12.02
C LEU A 97 -41.56 6.58 12.90
N LYS A 98 -42.61 5.85 13.29
CA LYS A 98 -42.49 4.60 14.07
C LYS A 98 -42.58 3.34 13.25
N LYS A 99 -43.30 3.41 12.13
CA LYS A 99 -43.55 2.31 11.21
C LYS A 99 -43.64 2.85 9.79
N ILE A 100 -43.31 2.01 8.83
CA ILE A 100 -43.55 2.23 7.40
C ILE A 100 -44.77 1.43 6.98
N ASP A 101 -45.59 2.03 6.12
CA ASP A 101 -46.80 1.39 5.62
C ASP A 101 -46.42 0.28 4.60
N PRO A 102 -47.06 -0.90 4.64
CA PRO A 102 -46.87 -1.96 3.65
C PRO A 102 -46.99 -1.51 2.19
N GLN A 103 -47.75 -0.45 1.93
CA GLN A 103 -47.90 0.14 0.59
C GLN A 103 -46.58 0.65 -0.04
N ILE A 104 -45.46 0.61 0.69
CA ILE A 104 -44.13 0.84 0.11
C ILE A 104 -43.83 -0.09 -1.07
N GLU A 105 -44.47 -1.26 -1.18
CA GLU A 105 -44.34 -2.15 -2.35
C GLU A 105 -44.72 -1.51 -3.68
N ASN A 106 -45.56 -0.47 -3.68
CA ASN A 106 -45.99 0.22 -4.89
C ASN A 106 -44.85 1.03 -5.54
N LEU A 107 -43.79 1.35 -4.79
CA LEU A 107 -42.66 2.15 -5.26
C LEU A 107 -41.58 1.27 -5.92
N THR A 108 -41.96 0.43 -6.88
CA THR A 108 -41.08 -0.60 -7.48
C THR A 108 -39.84 -0.07 -8.20
N GLU A 109 -39.86 1.19 -8.62
CA GLU A 109 -38.75 1.89 -9.30
C GLU A 109 -37.79 2.62 -8.34
N LEU A 110 -38.02 2.50 -7.02
CA LEU A 110 -37.21 3.19 -6.03
C LEU A 110 -35.78 2.63 -5.99
N THR A 111 -34.81 3.52 -6.17
CA THR A 111 -33.38 3.22 -6.12
C THR A 111 -32.72 3.69 -4.83
N THR A 112 -33.25 4.75 -4.22
CA THR A 112 -32.71 5.34 -2.99
C THR A 112 -33.82 5.60 -1.98
N LEU A 113 -33.68 5.02 -0.78
CA LEU A 113 -34.59 5.23 0.33
C LEU A 113 -33.82 5.70 1.56
N ASN A 114 -34.11 6.93 2.00
CA ASN A 114 -33.52 7.50 3.20
C ASN A 114 -34.55 7.62 4.33
N LEU A 115 -34.29 6.93 5.43
CA LEU A 115 -35.14 6.84 6.62
C LEU A 115 -34.36 7.14 7.91
N HIS A 116 -33.17 7.73 7.81
CA HIS A 116 -32.34 7.96 9.00
C HIS A 116 -32.97 8.95 10.00
N ASN A 117 -32.55 8.89 11.26
CA ASN A 117 -33.05 9.74 12.35
C ASN A 117 -34.59 9.70 12.45
N ASN A 118 -35.14 8.51 12.65
CA ASN A 118 -36.56 8.27 12.91
C ASN A 118 -36.71 7.45 14.20
N GLN A 119 -37.89 6.89 14.44
CA GLN A 119 -38.18 6.03 15.59
C GLN A 119 -38.68 4.65 15.14
N LEU A 120 -38.21 4.17 13.98
CA LEU A 120 -38.65 2.91 13.40
C LEU A 120 -38.26 1.74 14.32
N GLU A 121 -39.25 0.95 14.73
CA GLU A 121 -39.06 -0.25 15.57
C GLU A 121 -38.94 -1.50 14.70
N ASP A 122 -39.69 -1.55 13.59
CA ASP A 122 -39.70 -2.67 12.63
C ASP A 122 -39.83 -2.15 11.19
N LEU A 123 -39.51 -3.01 10.22
CA LEU A 123 -39.79 -2.81 8.79
C LEU A 123 -40.90 -3.76 8.31
N PRO A 124 -41.76 -3.31 7.37
CA PRO A 124 -42.74 -4.17 6.71
C PRO A 124 -42.04 -5.22 5.83
N ALA A 125 -42.62 -6.42 5.68
CA ALA A 125 -42.07 -7.47 4.83
C ALA A 125 -42.04 -7.06 3.35
N GLU A 126 -42.99 -6.22 2.98
CA GLU A 126 -43.18 -5.64 1.66
C GLU A 126 -41.99 -4.79 1.17
N ILE A 127 -41.07 -4.38 2.07
CA ILE A 127 -39.82 -3.71 1.68
C ILE A 127 -39.00 -4.57 0.71
N GLY A 128 -39.08 -5.91 0.82
CA GLY A 128 -38.36 -6.84 -0.06
C GLY A 128 -38.83 -6.82 -1.52
N ASN A 129 -39.94 -6.15 -1.84
CA ASN A 129 -40.43 -5.99 -3.21
C ASN A 129 -39.69 -4.88 -3.98
N LEU A 130 -38.90 -4.03 -3.30
CA LEU A 130 -38.11 -2.94 -3.90
C LEU A 130 -36.83 -3.45 -4.58
N LYS A 131 -36.97 -4.27 -5.62
CA LYS A 131 -35.85 -4.99 -6.27
C LYS A 131 -34.80 -4.09 -6.94
N LYS A 132 -35.11 -2.81 -7.18
CA LYS A 132 -34.20 -1.81 -7.78
C LYS A 132 -33.47 -0.95 -6.75
N LEU A 133 -33.68 -1.21 -5.45
CA LEU A 133 -33.12 -0.42 -4.38
C LEU A 133 -31.60 -0.62 -4.29
N ASN A 134 -30.86 0.46 -4.51
CA ASN A 134 -29.40 0.50 -4.47
C ASN A 134 -28.88 1.04 -3.14
N ILE A 135 -29.57 2.05 -2.57
CA ILE A 135 -29.13 2.75 -1.36
C ILE A 135 -30.26 2.74 -0.34
N LEU A 136 -29.99 2.17 0.84
CA LEU A 136 -30.92 2.14 1.96
C LEU A 136 -30.25 2.66 3.23
N ASN A 137 -30.75 3.79 3.73
CA ASN A 137 -30.27 4.36 4.99
C ASN A 137 -31.36 4.29 6.07
N LEU A 138 -31.11 3.48 7.09
CA LEU A 138 -31.97 3.25 8.25
C LEU A 138 -31.28 3.66 9.56
N SER A 139 -30.20 4.43 9.48
CA SER A 139 -29.41 4.78 10.66
C SER A 139 -30.19 5.61 11.69
N ASN A 140 -29.82 5.51 12.97
CA ASN A 140 -30.46 6.24 14.06
C ASN A 140 -31.97 5.95 14.14
N ASN A 141 -32.31 4.67 14.26
CA ASN A 141 -33.66 4.17 14.49
C ASN A 141 -33.65 3.23 15.72
N LYS A 142 -34.68 2.42 15.90
CA LYS A 142 -34.83 1.48 17.02
C LYS A 142 -35.02 0.05 16.52
N LEU A 143 -34.48 -0.27 15.35
CA LEU A 143 -34.66 -1.58 14.73
C LEU A 143 -33.95 -2.66 15.55
N GLU A 144 -34.65 -3.75 15.87
CA GLU A 144 -34.07 -4.91 16.55
C GLU A 144 -33.85 -6.10 15.60
N LYS A 145 -34.75 -6.27 14.62
CA LYS A 145 -34.77 -7.39 13.67
C LYS A 145 -35.27 -6.95 12.30
N PHE A 146 -35.06 -7.80 11.29
CA PHE A 146 -35.52 -7.61 9.93
C PHE A 146 -36.43 -8.76 9.49
N PRO A 147 -37.48 -8.52 8.68
CA PRO A 147 -38.27 -9.58 8.08
C PRO A 147 -37.42 -10.38 7.07
N HIS A 148 -37.73 -11.65 6.84
CA HIS A 148 -36.97 -12.50 5.92
C HIS A 148 -36.94 -11.93 4.48
N GLU A 149 -38.01 -11.25 4.08
CA GLU A 149 -38.11 -10.56 2.80
C GLU A 149 -37.07 -9.44 2.61
N PHE A 150 -36.56 -8.85 3.68
CA PHE A 150 -35.53 -7.80 3.62
C PHE A 150 -34.27 -8.27 2.88
N TYR A 151 -33.90 -9.53 3.02
CA TYR A 151 -32.72 -10.13 2.39
C TYR A 151 -32.89 -10.40 0.89
N LYS A 152 -34.08 -10.14 0.31
CA LYS A 152 -34.35 -10.26 -1.14
C LYS A 152 -33.91 -9.04 -1.95
N LEU A 153 -33.35 -8.01 -1.31
CA LEU A 153 -32.88 -6.76 -1.95
C LEU A 153 -31.51 -6.97 -2.62
N ASN A 154 -31.49 -7.76 -3.70
CA ASN A 154 -30.25 -8.26 -4.30
C ASN A 154 -29.39 -7.17 -5.00
N GLU A 155 -30.00 -6.06 -5.40
CA GLU A 155 -29.31 -4.92 -6.05
C GLU A 155 -28.79 -3.88 -5.04
N LEU A 156 -28.87 -4.16 -3.73
CA LEU A 156 -28.44 -3.20 -2.72
C LEU A 156 -26.91 -3.05 -2.74
N HIS A 157 -26.46 -1.82 -2.91
CA HIS A 157 -25.04 -1.43 -2.94
C HIS A 157 -24.61 -0.80 -1.60
N GLU A 158 -25.46 0.04 -1.01
CA GLU A 158 -25.16 0.71 0.26
C GLU A 158 -26.26 0.47 1.29
N LEU A 159 -25.88 -0.08 2.44
CA LEU A 159 -26.77 -0.33 3.56
C LEU A 159 -26.20 0.32 4.83
N ASN A 160 -26.93 1.30 5.36
CA ASN A 160 -26.58 1.94 6.62
C ASN A 160 -27.60 1.60 7.71
N LEU A 161 -27.16 0.82 8.70
CA LEU A 161 -27.90 0.36 9.87
C LEU A 161 -27.32 0.91 11.17
N LYS A 162 -26.45 1.92 11.10
CA LYS A 162 -25.79 2.52 12.26
C LYS A 162 -26.78 2.99 13.33
N ASN A 163 -26.42 2.84 14.60
CA ASN A 163 -27.20 3.35 15.74
C ASN A 163 -28.64 2.82 15.73
N ASN A 164 -28.77 1.50 15.85
CA ASN A 164 -30.01 0.77 16.05
C ASN A 164 -29.86 -0.16 17.27
N SER A 165 -30.81 -1.05 17.49
CA SER A 165 -30.81 -1.98 18.63
C SER A 165 -30.61 -3.43 18.19
N ILE A 166 -29.96 -3.66 17.04
CA ILE A 166 -29.81 -4.99 16.43
C ILE A 166 -28.94 -5.88 17.33
N LYS A 167 -29.44 -7.06 17.69
CA LYS A 167 -28.74 -8.02 18.57
C LYS A 167 -28.13 -9.19 17.81
N GLU A 168 -28.81 -9.63 16.77
CA GLU A 168 -28.42 -10.75 15.91
C GLU A 168 -28.69 -10.38 14.46
N LEU A 169 -27.90 -10.92 13.55
CA LEU A 169 -28.03 -10.73 12.12
C LEU A 169 -28.28 -12.10 11.48
N ASP A 170 -29.27 -12.18 10.58
CA ASP A 170 -29.59 -13.44 9.91
C ASP A 170 -28.47 -13.82 8.92
N PRO A 171 -28.09 -15.10 8.80
CA PRO A 171 -27.16 -15.57 7.77
C PRO A 171 -27.52 -15.14 6.34
N ALA A 172 -28.80 -14.90 6.06
CA ALA A 172 -29.27 -14.36 4.78
C ALA A 172 -28.70 -12.97 4.43
N VAL A 173 -28.01 -12.28 5.35
CA VAL A 173 -27.21 -11.08 4.99
C VAL A 173 -26.20 -11.35 3.88
N GLY A 174 -25.72 -12.59 3.76
CA GLY A 174 -24.83 -13.01 2.68
C GLY A 174 -25.45 -12.91 1.28
N ASP A 175 -26.78 -12.81 1.17
CA ASP A 175 -27.50 -12.71 -0.10
C ASP A 175 -27.39 -11.31 -0.74
N PHE A 176 -26.90 -10.30 -0.02
CA PHE A 176 -26.62 -8.95 -0.57
C PHE A 176 -25.32 -8.94 -1.40
N VAL A 177 -25.26 -9.76 -2.45
CA VAL A 177 -24.04 -9.99 -3.25
C VAL A 177 -23.51 -8.71 -3.93
N MET A 178 -24.36 -7.71 -4.17
CA MET A 178 -23.99 -6.42 -4.77
C MET A 178 -23.46 -5.39 -3.76
N LEU A 179 -23.52 -5.67 -2.46
CA LEU A 179 -23.21 -4.71 -1.41
C LEU A 179 -21.74 -4.30 -1.42
N THR A 180 -21.50 -2.98 -1.42
CA THR A 180 -20.17 -2.35 -1.40
C THR A 180 -19.90 -1.62 -0.09
N TYR A 181 -20.95 -1.17 0.61
CA TYR A 181 -20.86 -0.48 1.90
C TYR A 181 -21.89 -1.04 2.89
N LEU A 182 -21.40 -1.40 4.09
CA LEU A 182 -22.24 -1.84 5.20
C LEU A 182 -21.78 -1.18 6.50
N ASP A 183 -22.68 -0.43 7.13
CA ASP A 183 -22.47 0.16 8.45
C ASP A 183 -23.46 -0.43 9.46
N LEU A 184 -22.94 -1.22 10.40
CA LEU A 184 -23.63 -1.84 11.53
C LEU A 184 -23.14 -1.25 12.87
N SER A 185 -22.43 -0.12 12.83
CA SER A 185 -21.84 0.47 14.04
C SER A 185 -22.91 0.94 15.03
N TYR A 186 -22.55 1.02 16.32
CA TYR A 186 -23.47 1.44 17.39
C TYR A 186 -24.73 0.56 17.44
N ASN A 187 -24.56 -0.75 17.46
CA ASN A 187 -25.64 -1.72 17.67
C ASN A 187 -25.32 -2.59 18.90
N ASN A 188 -26.15 -3.61 19.14
CA ASN A 188 -25.99 -4.54 20.25
C ASN A 188 -25.57 -5.94 19.77
N LEU A 189 -24.83 -6.03 18.64
CA LEU A 189 -24.45 -7.31 18.04
C LEU A 189 -23.50 -8.08 18.96
N ILE A 190 -23.83 -9.34 19.22
CA ILE A 190 -23.03 -10.25 20.07
C ILE A 190 -22.14 -11.15 19.20
N GLU A 191 -22.65 -11.58 18.05
CA GLU A 191 -21.97 -12.42 17.08
C GLU A 191 -22.36 -12.00 15.66
N LEU A 192 -21.55 -12.40 14.69
CA LEU A 192 -21.85 -12.26 13.27
C LEU A 192 -22.13 -13.65 12.68
N PRO A 193 -23.13 -13.79 11.80
CA PRO A 193 -23.47 -15.07 11.21
C PRO A 193 -22.39 -15.55 10.24
N ILE A 194 -22.21 -16.87 10.19
CA ILE A 194 -21.45 -17.53 9.13
C ILE A 194 -22.26 -17.40 7.83
N GLY A 195 -21.65 -16.85 6.79
CA GLY A 195 -22.30 -16.48 5.52
C GLY A 195 -22.02 -15.04 5.11
N MET A 196 -21.60 -14.19 6.04
CA MET A 196 -21.22 -12.79 5.73
C MET A 196 -20.04 -12.74 4.74
N GLY A 197 -19.18 -13.76 4.70
CA GLY A 197 -18.09 -13.89 3.73
C GLY A 197 -18.51 -13.90 2.25
N TYR A 198 -19.79 -14.13 1.93
CA TYR A 198 -20.31 -14.07 0.56
C TYR A 198 -20.41 -12.64 0.00
N LEU A 199 -20.25 -11.60 0.83
CA LEU A 199 -20.21 -10.20 0.44
C LEU A 199 -18.88 -9.84 -0.25
N VAL A 200 -18.57 -10.53 -1.35
CA VAL A 200 -17.27 -10.46 -2.06
C VAL A 200 -16.99 -9.10 -2.70
N ARG A 201 -18.01 -8.24 -2.85
CA ARG A 201 -17.92 -6.87 -3.38
C ARG A 201 -17.78 -5.81 -2.29
N LEU A 202 -17.91 -6.18 -1.03
CA LEU A 202 -17.89 -5.24 0.08
C LEU A 202 -16.54 -4.56 0.16
N THR A 203 -16.55 -3.23 0.17
CA THR A 203 -15.35 -2.39 0.23
C THR A 203 -15.15 -1.76 1.60
N SER A 204 -16.25 -1.50 2.32
CA SER A 204 -16.23 -0.89 3.64
C SER A 204 -17.21 -1.61 4.55
N LEU A 205 -16.71 -2.10 5.68
CA LEU A 205 -17.48 -2.73 6.73
C LEU A 205 -17.21 -2.02 8.06
N ASP A 206 -18.24 -1.45 8.66
CA ASP A 206 -18.19 -0.87 9.99
C ASP A 206 -19.03 -1.68 10.98
N LEU A 207 -18.36 -2.22 12.00
CA LEU A 207 -18.89 -3.01 13.10
C LEU A 207 -18.59 -2.33 14.46
N GLY A 208 -18.13 -1.08 14.44
CA GLY A 208 -17.67 -0.38 15.64
C GLY A 208 -18.76 -0.22 16.70
N HIS A 209 -18.40 -0.17 17.98
CA HIS A 209 -19.36 -0.01 19.09
C HIS A 209 -20.47 -1.08 19.09
N ASN A 210 -20.05 -2.34 19.16
CA ASN A 210 -20.93 -3.50 19.35
C ASN A 210 -20.43 -4.35 20.54
N MET A 211 -20.93 -5.56 20.72
CA MET A 211 -20.53 -6.50 21.78
C MET A 211 -19.90 -7.78 21.21
N LEU A 212 -19.26 -7.70 20.04
CA LEU A 212 -18.69 -8.85 19.35
C LEU A 212 -17.53 -9.46 20.13
N LYS A 213 -17.55 -10.79 20.32
CA LYS A 213 -16.46 -11.54 20.97
C LYS A 213 -15.45 -12.14 20.01
N GLU A 214 -15.91 -12.49 18.81
CA GLU A 214 -15.10 -13.02 17.72
C GLU A 214 -15.62 -12.52 16.37
N LEU A 215 -14.75 -12.56 15.37
CA LEU A 215 -15.13 -12.36 13.97
C LEU A 215 -15.17 -13.72 13.28
N PRO A 216 -16.17 -13.98 12.42
CA PRO A 216 -16.34 -15.28 11.81
C PRO A 216 -15.24 -15.52 10.76
N PRO A 217 -14.77 -16.77 10.60
CA PRO A 217 -13.59 -17.08 9.77
C PRO A 217 -13.80 -16.78 8.28
N ASP A 218 -15.04 -16.84 7.82
CA ASP A 218 -15.44 -16.55 6.44
C ASP A 218 -15.36 -15.05 6.09
N LEU A 219 -15.21 -14.14 7.08
CA LEU A 219 -14.94 -12.72 6.85
C LEU A 219 -13.72 -12.51 5.93
N THR A 220 -12.74 -13.41 6.03
CA THR A 220 -11.52 -13.41 5.22
C THR A 220 -11.78 -13.59 3.71
N ASN A 221 -12.97 -14.07 3.32
CA ASN A 221 -13.38 -14.22 1.92
C ASN A 221 -13.81 -12.90 1.26
N MET A 222 -13.97 -11.80 2.00
CA MET A 222 -14.31 -10.48 1.47
C MET A 222 -13.12 -9.83 0.73
N ARG A 223 -12.75 -10.37 -0.43
CA ARG A 223 -11.54 -9.98 -1.18
C ARG A 223 -11.52 -8.55 -1.72
N ALA A 224 -12.68 -7.87 -1.75
CA ALA A 224 -12.78 -6.46 -2.15
C ALA A 224 -12.62 -5.48 -0.98
N LEU A 225 -12.53 -5.96 0.27
CA LEU A 225 -12.57 -5.12 1.45
C LEU A 225 -11.35 -4.21 1.52
N GLN A 226 -11.59 -2.91 1.67
CA GLN A 226 -10.60 -1.85 1.79
C GLN A 226 -10.56 -1.29 3.21
N LYS A 227 -11.71 -1.22 3.88
CA LYS A 227 -11.86 -0.66 5.23
C LYS A 227 -12.62 -1.63 6.12
N LEU A 228 -11.98 -2.02 7.22
CA LEU A 228 -12.59 -2.82 8.27
C LEU A 228 -12.50 -2.05 9.59
N ASN A 229 -13.64 -1.70 10.16
CA ASN A 229 -13.73 -1.14 11.50
C ASN A 229 -14.47 -2.12 12.40
N ALA A 230 -13.79 -2.66 13.41
CA ALA A 230 -14.39 -3.47 14.48
C ALA A 230 -13.94 -2.96 15.86
N SER A 231 -13.72 -1.64 15.96
CA SER A 231 -13.34 -0.98 17.21
C SER A 231 -14.46 -0.98 18.26
N TYR A 232 -14.12 -0.80 19.54
CA TYR A 232 -15.08 -0.75 20.64
C TYR A 232 -16.00 -1.99 20.66
N ASN A 233 -15.36 -3.16 20.68
CA ASN A 233 -16.02 -4.46 20.80
C ASN A 233 -15.40 -5.24 21.97
N GLN A 234 -15.67 -6.54 22.06
CA GLN A 234 -15.10 -7.43 23.08
C GLN A 234 -14.24 -8.53 22.45
N LEU A 235 -13.59 -8.22 21.31
CA LEU A 235 -12.84 -9.21 20.53
C LEU A 235 -11.65 -9.74 21.33
N GLU A 236 -11.60 -11.05 21.54
CA GLU A 236 -10.50 -11.74 22.23
C GLU A 236 -9.51 -12.36 21.24
N MET A 237 -10.01 -12.86 20.12
CA MET A 237 -9.23 -13.44 19.02
C MET A 237 -9.74 -12.96 17.68
N LEU A 238 -8.88 -13.04 16.66
CA LEU A 238 -9.19 -12.69 15.29
C LEU A 238 -8.83 -13.85 14.36
N PRO A 239 -9.64 -14.10 13.30
CA PRO A 239 -9.22 -14.99 12.23
C PRO A 239 -8.01 -14.38 11.49
N PRO A 240 -7.21 -15.20 10.79
CA PRO A 240 -6.06 -14.71 10.03
C PRO A 240 -6.54 -13.78 8.91
N LEU A 241 -6.23 -12.49 9.01
CA LEU A 241 -6.72 -11.46 8.10
C LEU A 241 -5.93 -11.40 6.79
N GLY A 242 -4.85 -12.19 6.66
CA GLY A 242 -3.92 -12.15 5.52
C GLY A 242 -4.58 -12.33 4.13
N GLU A 243 -5.74 -12.96 4.03
CA GLU A 243 -6.45 -13.10 2.74
C GLU A 243 -7.09 -11.78 2.25
N LEU A 244 -7.22 -10.76 3.10
CA LEU A 244 -7.78 -9.45 2.77
C LEU A 244 -6.76 -8.57 2.02
N ARG A 245 -6.30 -9.01 0.85
CA ARG A 245 -5.20 -8.38 0.09
C ARG A 245 -5.43 -6.92 -0.33
N LYS A 246 -6.68 -6.45 -0.35
CA LYS A 246 -7.07 -5.07 -0.71
C LYS A 246 -7.30 -4.15 0.48
N VAL A 247 -7.15 -4.65 1.71
CA VAL A 247 -7.43 -3.86 2.90
C VAL A 247 -6.38 -2.75 3.05
N GLU A 248 -6.85 -1.52 3.20
CA GLU A 248 -6.01 -0.35 3.41
C GLU A 248 -6.06 0.14 4.86
N THR A 249 -7.20 -0.07 5.53
CA THR A 249 -7.44 0.40 6.90
C THR A 249 -8.11 -0.68 7.73
N VAL A 250 -7.47 -1.03 8.85
CA VAL A 250 -8.01 -1.95 9.85
C VAL A 250 -8.03 -1.23 11.20
N MET A 251 -9.22 -1.09 11.78
CA MET A 251 -9.45 -0.48 13.07
C MET A 251 -9.98 -1.51 14.06
N LEU A 252 -9.19 -1.79 15.09
CA LEU A 252 -9.45 -2.80 16.12
C LEU A 252 -9.24 -2.22 17.53
N GLN A 253 -9.23 -0.89 17.68
CA GLN A 253 -9.02 -0.27 18.98
C GLN A 253 -10.13 -0.57 19.98
N SER A 254 -9.83 -0.52 21.28
CA SER A 254 -10.79 -0.78 22.36
C SER A 254 -11.43 -2.17 22.25
N ASN A 255 -10.60 -3.20 22.28
CA ASN A 255 -10.98 -4.61 22.30
C ASN A 255 -10.22 -5.34 23.44
N LYS A 256 -10.26 -6.67 23.47
CA LYS A 256 -9.59 -7.51 24.48
C LYS A 256 -8.50 -8.40 23.88
N LEU A 257 -7.91 -7.97 22.76
CA LEU A 257 -6.93 -8.78 22.03
C LEU A 257 -5.67 -8.94 22.88
N THR A 258 -5.25 -10.18 23.11
CA THR A 258 -4.00 -10.50 23.82
C THR A 258 -2.83 -10.75 22.88
N THR A 259 -3.10 -11.22 21.67
CA THR A 259 -2.11 -11.52 20.64
C THR A 259 -2.16 -10.48 19.52
N PHE A 260 -1.03 -10.27 18.86
CA PHE A 260 -0.97 -9.43 17.66
C PHE A 260 -1.72 -10.13 16.51
N PRO A 261 -2.55 -9.43 15.71
CA PRO A 261 -3.32 -10.06 14.65
C PRO A 261 -2.43 -10.48 13.46
N ASP A 262 -2.69 -11.66 12.90
CA ASP A 262 -2.04 -12.09 11.65
C ASP A 262 -2.57 -11.28 10.46
N ILE A 263 -1.71 -10.40 9.94
CA ILE A 263 -1.97 -9.51 8.80
C ILE A 263 -0.90 -9.65 7.72
N SER A 264 -0.15 -10.75 7.72
CA SER A 264 0.99 -11.00 6.82
C SER A 264 0.62 -10.76 5.33
N GLY A 265 -0.52 -11.28 4.88
CA GLY A 265 -0.98 -11.11 3.50
C GLY A 265 -1.61 -9.74 3.12
N CYS A 266 -1.73 -8.79 4.04
CA CYS A 266 -2.37 -7.48 3.82
C CYS A 266 -1.42 -6.46 3.15
N ILE A 267 -1.04 -6.73 1.90
CA ILE A 267 -0.01 -5.98 1.15
C ILE A 267 -0.29 -4.48 0.94
N LEU A 268 -1.57 -4.07 0.96
CA LEU A 268 -2.00 -2.68 0.74
C LEU A 268 -2.33 -1.93 2.04
N LEU A 269 -2.14 -2.55 3.20
CA LEU A 269 -2.50 -1.96 4.48
C LEU A 269 -1.65 -0.73 4.78
N ARG A 270 -2.31 0.38 5.08
CA ARG A 270 -1.70 1.68 5.39
C ARG A 270 -1.91 2.08 6.85
N VAL A 271 -3.05 1.70 7.42
CA VAL A 271 -3.45 2.12 8.76
C VAL A 271 -3.89 0.90 9.55
N LEU A 272 -3.20 0.65 10.66
CA LEU A 272 -3.55 -0.36 11.65
C LEU A 272 -3.72 0.29 13.02
N HIS A 273 -4.94 0.28 13.52
CA HIS A 273 -5.26 0.76 14.86
C HIS A 273 -5.56 -0.41 15.81
N LEU A 274 -4.70 -0.59 16.81
CA LEU A 274 -4.76 -1.63 17.85
C LEU A 274 -4.69 -1.04 19.26
N ALA A 275 -4.93 0.26 19.41
CA ALA A 275 -4.88 0.92 20.71
C ALA A 275 -5.95 0.38 21.67
N ASP A 276 -5.76 0.52 22.99
CA ASP A 276 -6.69 0.05 24.02
C ASP A 276 -7.01 -1.45 23.88
N ASN A 277 -5.97 -2.29 23.97
CA ASN A 277 -6.08 -3.75 23.95
C ASN A 277 -5.17 -4.36 25.04
N ASN A 278 -5.03 -5.69 25.05
CA ASN A 278 -4.21 -6.42 26.00
C ASN A 278 -2.98 -7.07 25.33
N ILE A 279 -2.49 -6.51 24.22
CA ILE A 279 -1.40 -7.08 23.41
C ILE A 279 -0.09 -7.01 24.20
N THR A 280 0.59 -8.16 24.35
CA THR A 280 1.82 -8.28 25.14
C THR A 280 3.09 -8.06 24.32
N GLU A 281 3.07 -8.39 23.04
CA GLU A 281 4.24 -8.29 22.16
C GLU A 281 3.85 -7.97 20.71
N ILE A 282 4.80 -7.41 19.97
CA ILE A 282 4.66 -7.16 18.54
C ILE A 282 5.25 -8.36 17.80
N ASP A 283 4.38 -9.24 17.30
CA ASP A 283 4.81 -10.37 16.49
C ASP A 283 5.15 -9.91 15.06
N MET A 284 6.43 -10.01 14.71
CA MET A 284 6.94 -9.60 13.41
C MET A 284 6.62 -10.61 12.29
N SER A 285 6.31 -11.87 12.63
CA SER A 285 5.87 -12.86 11.65
C SER A 285 4.50 -12.47 11.07
N CYS A 286 3.60 -11.94 11.92
CA CYS A 286 2.30 -11.42 11.53
C CYS A 286 2.37 -10.14 10.68
N LEU A 287 3.52 -9.46 10.61
CA LEU A 287 3.76 -8.26 9.82
C LEU A 287 4.51 -8.55 8.51
N GLU A 288 4.77 -9.82 8.20
CA GLU A 288 5.49 -10.25 7.00
C GLU A 288 4.67 -9.97 5.73
N GLY A 289 4.95 -8.86 5.03
CA GLY A 289 4.25 -8.46 3.80
C GLY A 289 3.59 -7.09 3.85
N VAL A 290 3.47 -6.48 5.04
CA VAL A 290 2.82 -5.19 5.28
C VAL A 290 3.76 -4.01 4.99
N GLY A 291 4.36 -4.01 3.80
CA GLY A 291 5.39 -3.04 3.41
C GLY A 291 4.90 -1.61 3.22
N GLN A 292 3.59 -1.36 3.14
CA GLN A 292 2.99 -0.03 2.89
C GLN A 292 2.42 0.64 4.15
N LEU A 293 2.67 0.06 5.33
CA LEU A 293 2.11 0.55 6.58
C LEU A 293 2.65 1.94 6.92
N LYS A 294 1.73 2.90 7.09
CA LYS A 294 2.03 4.29 7.45
C LYS A 294 1.71 4.61 8.89
N THR A 295 0.64 4.04 9.42
CA THR A 295 0.17 4.31 10.78
C THR A 295 0.00 3.01 11.53
N LEU A 296 0.72 2.87 12.64
CA LEU A 296 0.60 1.78 13.60
C LEU A 296 0.35 2.38 14.98
N THR A 297 -0.84 2.18 15.53
CA THR A 297 -1.15 2.63 16.90
C THR A 297 -1.39 1.44 17.80
N LEU A 298 -0.59 1.34 18.84
CA LEU A 298 -0.57 0.29 19.87
C LEU A 298 -0.63 0.91 21.27
N GLY A 299 -1.14 2.13 21.40
CA GLY A 299 -1.29 2.81 22.68
C GLY A 299 -2.17 2.00 23.66
N ASN A 300 -1.98 2.16 24.97
CA ASN A 300 -2.74 1.45 26.01
C ASN A 300 -2.76 -0.09 25.79
N ASN A 301 -1.58 -0.70 25.71
CA ASN A 301 -1.39 -2.16 25.62
C ASN A 301 -0.41 -2.64 26.72
N GLN A 302 0.07 -3.89 26.62
CA GLN A 302 0.98 -4.50 27.60
C GLN A 302 2.37 -4.78 27.00
N ILE A 303 2.80 -4.00 25.99
CA ILE A 303 4.03 -4.24 25.24
C ILE A 303 5.27 -3.87 26.06
N GLU A 304 6.21 -4.80 26.20
CA GLU A 304 7.43 -4.62 27.00
C GLU A 304 8.66 -4.21 26.17
N THR A 305 8.76 -4.70 24.93
CA THR A 305 9.89 -4.46 24.05
C THR A 305 9.45 -4.16 22.63
N ILE A 306 10.20 -3.31 21.94
CA ILE A 306 10.08 -3.11 20.50
C ILE A 306 11.07 -4.07 19.82
N PRO A 307 10.67 -4.85 18.80
CA PRO A 307 11.56 -5.75 18.07
C PRO A 307 12.48 -5.00 17.08
N GLU A 308 13.64 -5.57 16.76
CA GLU A 308 14.63 -4.96 15.85
C GLU A 308 14.12 -4.89 14.40
N GLU A 309 13.35 -5.89 13.99
CA GLU A 309 12.79 -6.02 12.66
C GLU A 309 11.75 -4.95 12.33
N ILE A 310 11.35 -4.11 13.29
CA ILE A 310 10.45 -2.96 13.06
C ILE A 310 11.02 -1.99 12.00
N ILE A 311 12.34 -2.01 11.78
CA ILE A 311 13.02 -1.25 10.72
C ILE A 311 12.54 -1.62 9.30
N LYS A 312 11.94 -2.81 9.11
CA LYS A 312 11.38 -3.26 7.83
C LYS A 312 10.19 -2.40 7.39
N LEU A 313 9.52 -1.72 8.33
CA LEU A 313 8.41 -0.81 8.05
C LEU A 313 8.91 0.57 7.60
N VAL A 314 9.57 0.60 6.43
CA VAL A 314 10.26 1.80 5.90
C VAL A 314 9.31 3.00 5.68
N TYR A 315 8.03 2.74 5.43
CA TYR A 315 7.00 3.76 5.17
C TYR A 315 6.25 4.20 6.42
N LEU A 316 6.61 3.71 7.61
CA LEU A 316 5.93 4.05 8.85
C LEU A 316 6.13 5.54 9.17
N GLU A 317 5.02 6.29 9.22
CA GLU A 317 4.98 7.71 9.50
C GLU A 317 4.56 7.99 10.95
N ILE A 318 3.58 7.23 11.45
CA ILE A 318 3.01 7.36 12.80
C ILE A 318 3.18 6.02 13.51
N PHE A 319 3.90 6.05 14.63
CA PHE A 319 4.05 4.92 15.52
C PHE A 319 3.74 5.33 16.95
N ASP A 320 2.60 4.87 17.46
CA ASP A 320 2.13 5.16 18.81
C ASP A 320 2.23 3.92 19.69
N LEU A 321 3.01 4.01 20.76
CA LEU A 321 3.22 3.01 21.80
C LEU A 321 2.98 3.62 23.19
N SER A 322 2.18 4.67 23.27
CA SER A 322 1.83 5.30 24.55
C SER A 322 1.23 4.31 25.54
N HIS A 323 1.43 4.53 26.84
CA HIS A 323 0.82 3.76 27.92
C HIS A 323 1.01 2.24 27.76
N ASN A 324 2.25 1.82 27.56
CA ASN A 324 2.67 0.43 27.53
C ASN A 324 3.66 0.16 28.69
N LYS A 325 4.34 -0.99 28.67
CA LYS A 325 5.34 -1.40 29.67
C LYS A 325 6.77 -1.30 29.14
N LEU A 326 7.02 -0.41 28.18
CA LEU A 326 8.33 -0.31 27.53
C LEU A 326 9.40 0.18 28.51
N THR A 327 10.49 -0.60 28.63
CA THR A 327 11.63 -0.25 29.49
C THR A 327 12.76 0.47 28.73
N LEU A 328 12.91 0.16 27.44
CA LEU A 328 14.02 0.62 26.61
C LEU A 328 13.52 1.08 25.25
N ILE A 329 14.01 2.23 24.78
CA ILE A 329 13.85 2.64 23.38
C ILE A 329 15.10 2.20 22.60
N PRO A 330 14.98 1.28 21.65
CA PRO A 330 16.12 0.81 20.87
C PRO A 330 16.63 1.86 19.88
N LYS A 331 17.94 1.81 19.58
CA LYS A 331 18.61 2.81 18.72
C LYS A 331 18.12 2.76 17.27
N TYR A 332 17.68 1.61 16.79
CA TYR A 332 17.24 1.41 15.41
C TYR A 332 15.95 2.16 15.04
N ILE A 333 15.14 2.60 16.02
CA ILE A 333 14.02 3.52 15.76
C ILE A 333 14.50 4.83 15.12
N GLY A 334 15.71 5.27 15.44
CA GLY A 334 16.33 6.44 14.82
C GLY A 334 16.64 6.27 13.33
N LEU A 335 16.69 5.04 12.82
CA LEU A 335 17.00 4.70 11.42
C LEU A 335 15.76 4.70 10.51
N LEU A 336 14.54 4.70 11.07
CA LEU A 336 13.32 4.79 10.28
C LEU A 336 13.28 6.12 9.50
N PRO A 337 13.26 6.10 8.15
CA PRO A 337 13.48 7.30 7.35
C PRO A 337 12.26 8.21 7.32
N ASN A 338 11.04 7.64 7.36
CA ASN A 338 9.79 8.37 7.18
C ASN A 338 9.02 8.63 8.49
N LEU A 339 9.57 8.24 9.64
CA LEU A 339 8.89 8.39 10.93
C LEU A 339 8.76 9.86 11.32
N LYS A 340 7.51 10.36 11.32
CA LYS A 340 7.14 11.74 11.64
C LYS A 340 6.69 11.88 13.08
N GLN A 341 5.91 10.91 13.54
CA GLN A 341 5.31 10.89 14.86
C GLN A 341 5.65 9.57 15.56
N PHE A 342 6.33 9.67 16.69
CA PHE A 342 6.68 8.58 17.58
C PHE A 342 6.21 8.98 18.97
N VAL A 343 5.17 8.30 19.45
CA VAL A 343 4.52 8.59 20.73
C VAL A 343 4.80 7.43 21.68
N ILE A 344 5.33 7.73 22.86
CA ILE A 344 5.78 6.73 23.86
C ILE A 344 5.50 7.18 25.29
N ASP A 345 4.65 8.19 25.46
CA ASP A 345 4.29 8.73 26.77
C ASP A 345 3.64 7.66 27.64
N GLY A 346 3.86 7.69 28.96
CA GLY A 346 3.24 6.72 29.87
C GLY A 346 3.90 5.33 29.91
N ASN A 347 5.17 5.22 29.48
CA ASN A 347 6.01 4.02 29.63
C ASN A 347 7.11 4.22 30.70
N ASP A 348 7.65 3.12 31.23
CA ASP A 348 8.73 3.11 32.23
C ASP A 348 10.14 3.11 31.60
N ILE A 349 10.37 4.06 30.70
CA ILE A 349 11.60 4.13 29.90
C ILE A 349 12.80 4.57 30.76
N GLN A 350 13.85 3.76 30.80
CA GLN A 350 15.04 4.01 31.61
C GLN A 350 16.17 4.70 30.84
N ASN A 351 16.28 4.43 29.53
CA ASN A 351 17.43 4.87 28.73
C ASN A 351 17.31 6.29 28.14
N VAL A 352 16.13 6.90 28.20
CA VAL A 352 15.90 8.28 27.74
C VAL A 352 15.22 9.06 28.85
N ARG A 353 15.77 10.24 29.18
CA ARG A 353 15.22 11.08 30.25
C ARG A 353 13.81 11.58 29.89
N THR A 354 12.96 11.69 30.90
CA THR A 354 11.54 12.06 30.77
C THR A 354 11.30 13.46 30.20
N ASP A 355 12.25 14.40 30.40
CA ASP A 355 12.20 15.75 29.82
C ASP A 355 12.39 15.75 28.29
N ILE A 356 13.19 14.81 27.76
CA ILE A 356 13.37 14.62 26.31
C ILE A 356 12.10 14.04 25.69
N ILE A 357 11.47 13.09 26.38
CA ILE A 357 10.23 12.44 25.93
C ILE A 357 9.10 13.48 25.80
N ARG A 358 8.93 14.33 26.82
CA ARG A 358 7.92 15.40 26.82
C ARG A 358 8.12 16.49 25.76
N CYS A 359 9.32 16.63 25.20
CA CYS A 359 9.60 17.60 24.13
C CYS A 359 9.14 17.13 22.75
N GLY A 360 8.58 15.91 22.63
CA GLY A 360 8.00 15.38 21.41
C GLY A 360 8.99 14.64 20.49
N THR A 361 8.44 14.05 19.43
CA THR A 361 9.11 13.11 18.53
C THR A 361 10.44 13.61 17.96
N SER A 362 10.53 14.87 17.54
CA SER A 362 11.73 15.41 16.88
C SER A 362 12.95 15.41 17.81
N ARG A 363 12.77 15.67 19.11
CA ARG A 363 13.86 15.68 20.10
C ARG A 363 14.26 14.27 20.50
N ILE A 364 13.30 13.34 20.60
CA ILE A 364 13.54 11.91 20.86
C ILE A 364 14.39 11.33 19.72
N LEU A 365 13.96 11.49 18.46
CA LEU A 365 14.69 10.97 17.30
C LEU A 365 16.08 11.61 17.16
N LYS A 366 16.21 12.92 17.45
CA LYS A 366 17.51 13.60 17.46
C LYS A 366 18.44 13.03 18.53
N HIS A 367 17.94 12.78 19.75
CA HIS A 367 18.72 12.21 20.84
C HIS A 367 19.21 10.80 20.49
N ILE A 368 18.32 9.95 19.95
CA ILE A 368 18.66 8.59 19.52
C ILE A 368 19.72 8.63 18.39
N ARG A 369 19.53 9.49 17.39
CA ARG A 369 20.49 9.68 16.27
C ARG A 369 21.83 10.24 16.72
N GLN A 370 21.86 11.07 17.76
CA GLN A 370 23.10 11.57 18.37
C GLN A 370 23.84 10.47 19.14
N GLY A 371 23.12 9.60 19.85
CA GLY A 371 23.68 8.42 20.52
C GLY A 371 24.30 7.40 19.57
N ILE A 372 23.91 7.39 18.29
CA ILE A 372 24.56 6.61 17.22
C ILE A 372 25.88 7.26 16.77
N LYS A 373 25.99 8.60 16.81
CA LYS A 373 27.19 9.34 16.39
C LYS A 373 28.23 9.51 17.51
N SER A 374 27.83 9.41 18.78
CA SER A 374 28.73 9.62 19.93
C SER A 374 29.42 8.35 20.45
N THR A 375 29.07 7.17 19.94
CA THR A 375 29.81 5.93 20.23
C THR A 375 30.91 5.71 19.19
N ASN A 376 32.02 6.44 19.35
CA ASN A 376 33.34 5.91 19.01
C ASN A 376 33.92 5.38 20.32
N LEU A 377 33.84 4.06 20.56
CA LEU A 377 34.78 3.21 21.30
C LEU A 377 34.13 1.86 21.69
N ASP A 378 34.90 0.80 21.42
CA ASP A 378 34.93 -0.50 22.10
C ASP A 378 33.77 -1.49 21.93
N VAL A 379 33.76 -2.20 20.80
CA VAL A 379 33.31 -3.59 20.71
C VAL A 379 34.46 -4.41 20.10
N LYS A 380 35.53 -4.55 20.88
CA LYS A 380 36.61 -5.51 20.63
C LYS A 380 36.74 -6.55 21.74
N GLU A 381 35.90 -6.49 22.75
CA GLU A 381 35.84 -7.45 23.84
C GLU A 381 34.36 -7.75 24.09
N HIS A 382 33.99 -9.03 24.17
CA HIS A 382 32.62 -9.59 24.13
C HIS A 382 31.99 -9.83 22.75
N VAL A 383 32.78 -10.38 21.81
CA VAL A 383 32.26 -11.38 20.87
C VAL A 383 32.93 -12.70 21.17
N VAL A 384 32.49 -13.34 22.25
CA VAL A 384 32.59 -14.79 22.43
C VAL A 384 31.22 -15.23 22.97
N ALA A 385 30.30 -15.49 22.05
CA ALA A 385 29.08 -16.24 22.30
C ALA A 385 28.58 -16.80 20.96
N ASP A 386 28.91 -18.07 20.76
CA ASP A 386 28.16 -19.10 20.06
C ASP A 386 27.47 -18.78 18.73
N THR A 387 28.14 -19.30 17.70
CA THR A 387 27.65 -19.74 16.40
C THR A 387 26.27 -20.39 16.42
N SER A 388 25.30 -19.83 15.68
CA SER A 388 24.41 -20.49 14.67
C SER A 388 23.04 -19.79 14.55
N ALA A 389 22.99 -18.67 13.83
CA ALA A 389 21.73 -18.11 13.32
C ALA A 389 22.02 -17.42 11.97
N ASN A 390 21.27 -17.80 10.93
CA ASN A 390 21.65 -17.70 9.52
C ASN A 390 22.05 -16.28 9.03
N ILE A 391 23.31 -16.16 8.65
CA ILE A 391 23.96 -14.97 8.05
C ILE A 391 23.62 -14.83 6.54
N TYR A 392 22.92 -15.81 5.97
CA TYR A 392 22.74 -15.97 4.53
C TYR A 392 21.26 -15.93 4.13
N PRO A 393 20.91 -15.34 2.96
CA PRO A 393 19.54 -15.26 2.48
C PRO A 393 18.96 -16.66 2.30
N ASP A 394 17.71 -16.85 2.71
CA ASP A 394 17.06 -18.15 2.59
C ASP A 394 16.66 -18.45 1.13
N ARG A 395 16.59 -19.74 0.78
CA ARG A 395 16.32 -20.26 -0.57
C ARG A 395 15.07 -19.64 -1.20
N TYR A 396 14.01 -19.43 -0.41
CA TYR A 396 12.75 -18.85 -0.88
C TYR A 396 12.87 -17.36 -1.22
N THR A 397 13.72 -16.63 -0.49
CA THR A 397 14.08 -15.23 -0.81
C THR A 397 14.84 -15.17 -2.13
N MET A 398 15.77 -16.11 -2.37
CA MET A 398 16.51 -16.19 -3.63
C MET A 398 15.63 -16.62 -4.81
N GLN A 399 14.62 -17.48 -4.58
CA GLN A 399 13.74 -17.95 -5.65
C GLN A 399 12.75 -16.87 -6.11
N SER A 400 12.27 -16.04 -5.20
CA SER A 400 11.35 -14.93 -5.50
C SER A 400 12.06 -13.73 -6.13
N THR A 401 13.26 -13.40 -5.64
CA THR A 401 14.03 -12.24 -6.13
C THR A 401 14.94 -12.56 -7.30
N LYS A 402 15.22 -13.84 -7.56
CA LYS A 402 16.23 -14.30 -8.52
C LYS A 402 17.62 -13.69 -8.26
N LEU A 403 17.88 -13.28 -7.02
CA LEU A 403 19.06 -12.56 -6.58
C LEU A 403 19.69 -13.25 -5.37
N LEU A 404 21.00 -13.53 -5.45
CA LEU A 404 21.84 -13.84 -4.30
C LEU A 404 22.64 -12.58 -3.96
N SER A 405 22.29 -11.90 -2.87
CA SER A 405 23.03 -10.74 -2.39
C SER A 405 23.67 -11.04 -1.04
N LEU A 406 25.00 -11.05 -1.02
CA LEU A 406 25.84 -11.16 0.17
C LEU A 406 26.73 -9.92 0.33
N ALA A 407 26.25 -8.77 -0.14
CA ALA A 407 27.05 -7.56 -0.19
C ALA A 407 27.32 -6.97 1.21
N GLY A 408 28.55 -6.56 1.50
CA GLY A 408 28.89 -5.83 2.73
C GLY A 408 29.00 -6.69 3.99
N GLN A 409 29.11 -8.01 3.86
CA GLN A 409 29.13 -8.96 4.97
C GLN A 409 30.53 -9.28 5.50
N ASN A 410 31.58 -8.62 5.00
CA ASN A 410 33.00 -8.87 5.36
C ASN A 410 33.47 -10.31 5.08
N LEU A 411 32.87 -11.00 4.11
CA LEU A 411 33.16 -12.40 3.81
C LEU A 411 34.58 -12.59 3.27
N THR A 412 35.29 -13.60 3.79
CA THR A 412 36.59 -14.07 3.28
C THR A 412 36.45 -15.33 2.44
N GLU A 413 35.40 -16.13 2.70
CA GLU A 413 35.03 -17.35 1.98
C GLU A 413 33.51 -17.42 1.80
N LEU A 414 33.05 -18.22 0.83
CA LEU A 414 31.62 -18.44 0.59
C LEU A 414 31.24 -19.84 1.06
N PRO A 415 30.21 -19.99 1.91
CA PRO A 415 29.74 -21.31 2.33
C PRO A 415 29.07 -22.06 1.19
N LEU A 416 29.39 -23.35 1.06
CA LEU A 416 28.87 -24.24 0.00
C LEU A 416 27.35 -24.38 0.03
N GLU A 417 26.75 -24.41 1.23
CA GLU A 417 25.30 -24.59 1.40
C GLU A 417 24.48 -23.45 0.76
N VAL A 418 25.00 -22.22 0.80
CA VAL A 418 24.35 -21.05 0.19
C VAL A 418 24.44 -21.10 -1.32
N LEU A 419 25.56 -21.59 -1.86
CA LEU A 419 25.75 -21.78 -3.30
C LEU A 419 24.82 -22.87 -3.85
N GLU A 420 24.64 -23.96 -3.10
CA GLU A 420 23.66 -25.01 -3.45
C GLU A 420 22.22 -24.48 -3.43
N ASN A 421 21.87 -23.68 -2.43
CA ASN A 421 20.54 -23.06 -2.33
C ASN A 421 20.29 -22.06 -3.47
N ALA A 422 21.31 -21.27 -3.85
CA ALA A 422 21.24 -20.37 -4.99
C ALA A 422 21.10 -21.11 -6.33
N CYS A 423 21.79 -22.26 -6.49
CA CYS A 423 21.60 -23.11 -7.66
C CYS A 423 20.17 -23.65 -7.74
N LYS A 424 19.62 -24.14 -6.61
CA LYS A 424 18.24 -24.66 -6.56
C LYS A 424 17.18 -23.58 -6.77
N ALA A 425 17.48 -22.33 -6.46
CA ALA A 425 16.61 -21.17 -6.66
C ALA A 425 16.66 -20.59 -8.10
N ASP A 426 17.59 -21.06 -8.93
CA ASP A 426 17.82 -20.60 -10.30
C ASP A 426 18.01 -19.07 -10.34
N VAL A 427 19.03 -18.61 -9.60
CA VAL A 427 19.38 -17.20 -9.42
C VAL A 427 19.99 -16.62 -10.70
N GLY A 428 19.50 -15.46 -11.14
CA GLY A 428 19.99 -14.73 -12.30
C GLY A 428 21.01 -13.64 -11.97
N THR A 429 21.03 -13.14 -10.74
CA THR A 429 21.97 -12.08 -10.31
C THR A 429 22.69 -12.48 -9.04
N VAL A 430 24.01 -12.34 -9.02
CA VAL A 430 24.87 -12.64 -7.86
C VAL A 430 25.64 -11.37 -7.49
N ASP A 431 25.39 -10.85 -6.29
CA ASP A 431 26.06 -9.69 -5.72
C ASP A 431 26.87 -10.07 -4.49
N LEU A 432 28.20 -10.12 -4.67
CA LEU A 432 29.18 -10.40 -3.61
C LEU A 432 30.03 -9.15 -3.33
N SER A 433 29.52 -7.96 -3.62
CA SER A 433 30.27 -6.71 -3.47
C SER A 433 30.58 -6.35 -2.01
N ARG A 434 31.61 -5.52 -1.79
CA ARG A 434 32.00 -5.02 -0.46
C ARG A 434 32.33 -6.12 0.55
N ASN A 435 33.03 -7.16 0.09
CA ASN A 435 33.54 -8.23 0.93
C ASN A 435 35.08 -8.21 0.96
N LYS A 436 35.68 -9.24 1.55
CA LYS A 436 37.15 -9.39 1.68
C LYS A 436 37.65 -10.60 0.89
N LEU A 437 36.96 -10.97 -0.19
CA LEU A 437 37.31 -12.13 -1.00
C LEU A 437 38.62 -11.88 -1.76
N SER A 438 39.60 -12.76 -1.57
CA SER A 438 40.88 -12.73 -2.30
C SER A 438 40.88 -13.60 -3.57
N ILE A 439 40.05 -14.65 -3.56
CA ILE A 439 39.88 -15.64 -4.63
C ILE A 439 38.38 -15.99 -4.70
N LEU A 440 37.89 -16.31 -5.91
CA LEU A 440 36.55 -16.87 -6.09
C LEU A 440 36.60 -18.41 -5.99
N PRO A 441 35.76 -19.03 -5.16
CA PRO A 441 35.70 -20.49 -5.05
C PRO A 441 35.18 -21.12 -6.34
N ASP A 442 35.73 -22.27 -6.73
CA ASP A 442 35.35 -22.99 -7.95
C ASP A 442 33.92 -23.53 -7.86
N GLU A 443 33.40 -23.73 -6.66
CA GLU A 443 32.05 -24.21 -6.39
C GLU A 443 30.97 -23.18 -6.77
N LEU A 444 31.34 -21.91 -7.00
CA LEU A 444 30.43 -20.91 -7.56
C LEU A 444 30.01 -21.26 -9.01
N CYS A 445 30.78 -22.10 -9.70
CA CYS A 445 30.47 -22.63 -11.03
C CYS A 445 29.12 -23.38 -11.10
N ILE A 446 28.60 -23.86 -9.96
CA ILE A 446 27.35 -24.65 -9.91
C ILE A 446 26.13 -23.83 -10.40
N ILE A 447 26.17 -22.50 -10.30
CA ILE A 447 25.07 -21.61 -10.71
C ILE A 447 25.21 -21.23 -12.18
N GLU A 448 24.67 -22.03 -13.11
CA GLU A 448 24.94 -21.86 -14.55
C GLU A 448 24.16 -20.72 -15.25
N ARG A 449 23.08 -20.21 -14.63
CA ARG A 449 22.12 -19.28 -15.27
C ARG A 449 22.24 -17.83 -14.81
N ILE A 450 23.46 -17.37 -14.56
CA ILE A 450 23.74 -15.99 -14.14
C ILE A 450 23.75 -15.04 -15.35
N ALA A 451 23.02 -13.94 -15.22
CA ALA A 451 23.03 -12.78 -16.11
C ALA A 451 23.90 -11.64 -15.54
N ASP A 452 23.89 -11.43 -14.22
CA ASP A 452 24.58 -10.30 -13.59
C ASP A 452 25.49 -10.76 -12.45
N LEU A 453 26.78 -10.49 -12.55
CA LEU A 453 27.77 -10.83 -11.52
C LEU A 453 28.48 -9.57 -11.02
N LYS A 454 28.26 -9.23 -9.74
CA LYS A 454 28.84 -8.06 -9.08
C LYS A 454 29.85 -8.48 -8.02
N LEU A 455 31.10 -8.09 -8.23
CA LEU A 455 32.27 -8.44 -7.40
C LEU A 455 33.01 -7.19 -6.91
N THR A 456 32.34 -6.03 -6.95
CA THR A 456 32.90 -4.73 -6.65
C THR A 456 33.46 -4.63 -5.22
N SER A 457 34.58 -3.96 -5.01
CA SER A 457 35.15 -3.70 -3.67
C SER A 457 35.47 -5.00 -2.90
N ASN A 458 36.27 -5.86 -3.51
CA ASN A 458 36.85 -7.06 -2.90
C ASN A 458 38.39 -6.96 -2.94
N GLN A 459 39.09 -8.06 -2.64
CA GLN A 459 40.55 -8.16 -2.68
C GLN A 459 41.02 -9.14 -3.76
N LEU A 460 40.23 -9.33 -4.82
CA LEU A 460 40.48 -10.33 -5.85
C LEU A 460 41.78 -10.01 -6.60
N THR A 461 42.64 -11.01 -6.72
CA THR A 461 43.92 -10.90 -7.45
C THR A 461 43.86 -11.51 -8.85
N HIS A 462 43.03 -12.54 -9.04
CA HIS A 462 42.82 -13.24 -10.30
C HIS A 462 41.36 -13.66 -10.43
N ILE A 463 40.91 -13.89 -11.67
CA ILE A 463 39.58 -14.38 -12.00
C ILE A 463 39.69 -15.78 -12.62
N PRO A 464 38.93 -16.79 -12.15
CA PRO A 464 38.99 -18.14 -12.69
C PRO A 464 38.56 -18.24 -14.16
N GLU A 465 39.14 -19.20 -14.89
CA GLU A 465 38.85 -19.45 -16.31
C GLU A 465 37.42 -19.91 -16.56
N TRP A 466 36.83 -20.64 -15.60
CA TRP A 466 35.49 -21.21 -15.74
C TRP A 466 34.39 -20.17 -15.89
N ILE A 467 34.60 -18.90 -15.48
CA ILE A 467 33.60 -17.82 -15.67
C ILE A 467 33.25 -17.68 -17.16
N GLY A 468 34.27 -17.70 -18.03
CA GLY A 468 34.07 -17.58 -19.48
C GLY A 468 33.47 -18.84 -20.12
N GLU A 469 33.75 -20.02 -19.56
CA GLU A 469 33.26 -21.30 -20.09
C GLU A 469 31.81 -21.61 -19.69
N LYS A 470 31.44 -21.22 -18.46
CA LYS A 470 30.22 -21.70 -17.78
C LYS A 470 29.11 -20.66 -17.79
N TYR A 471 29.41 -19.37 -17.57
CA TYR A 471 28.38 -18.32 -17.51
C TYR A 471 28.02 -17.77 -18.88
N LYS A 472 27.53 -18.65 -19.75
CA LYS A 472 27.24 -18.36 -21.15
C LYS A 472 26.19 -17.26 -21.35
N TYR A 473 25.38 -16.95 -20.34
CA TYR A 473 24.29 -15.95 -20.38
C TYR A 473 24.64 -14.63 -19.68
N LEU A 474 25.88 -14.47 -19.22
CA LEU A 474 26.32 -13.28 -18.49
C LEU A 474 26.20 -12.03 -19.38
N GLN A 475 25.52 -11.01 -18.87
CA GLN A 475 25.28 -9.71 -19.49
C GLN A 475 26.09 -8.60 -18.80
N ILE A 476 26.16 -8.63 -17.46
CA ILE A 476 26.88 -7.62 -16.67
C ILE A 476 27.93 -8.28 -15.78
N LEU A 477 29.17 -7.83 -15.90
CA LEU A 477 30.28 -8.25 -15.05
C LEU A 477 30.97 -7.03 -14.41
N ASP A 478 30.79 -6.85 -13.11
CA ASP A 478 31.44 -5.79 -12.34
C ASP A 478 32.57 -6.34 -11.47
N LEU A 479 33.80 -6.04 -11.86
CA LEU A 479 35.06 -6.41 -11.19
C LEU A 479 35.74 -5.20 -10.55
N SER A 480 35.04 -4.08 -10.39
CA SER A 480 35.68 -2.83 -9.97
C SER A 480 36.21 -2.84 -8.54
N ARG A 481 37.21 -2.01 -8.24
CA ARG A 481 37.82 -1.88 -6.91
C ARG A 481 38.33 -3.23 -6.38
N ASN A 482 39.20 -3.86 -7.16
CA ASN A 482 39.90 -5.09 -6.80
C ASN A 482 41.42 -4.92 -7.02
N LEU A 483 42.18 -6.00 -6.98
CA LEU A 483 43.64 -6.01 -7.13
C LEU A 483 44.07 -6.74 -8.42
N LEU A 484 43.19 -6.80 -9.43
CA LEU A 484 43.39 -7.56 -10.66
C LEU A 484 44.44 -6.92 -11.57
N GLN A 485 45.26 -7.76 -12.20
CA GLN A 485 46.28 -7.36 -13.18
C GLN A 485 46.03 -7.92 -14.58
N SER A 486 45.30 -9.04 -14.70
CA SER A 486 44.96 -9.71 -15.95
C SER A 486 43.58 -10.35 -15.86
N LEU A 487 43.00 -10.68 -17.03
CA LEU A 487 41.76 -11.44 -17.16
C LEU A 487 42.02 -12.74 -17.93
N PRO A 488 41.28 -13.82 -17.63
CA PRO A 488 41.44 -15.09 -18.33
C PRO A 488 41.03 -14.98 -19.81
N ILE A 489 41.67 -15.77 -20.67
CA ILE A 489 41.44 -15.73 -22.13
C ILE A 489 40.01 -16.20 -22.49
N ASN A 490 39.47 -17.13 -21.71
CA ASN A 490 38.16 -17.72 -21.90
C ASN A 490 37.00 -16.74 -21.71
N LEU A 491 37.24 -15.55 -21.11
CA LEU A 491 36.24 -14.50 -21.01
C LEU A 491 35.75 -14.02 -22.38
N GLY A 492 36.60 -14.16 -23.42
CA GLY A 492 36.23 -13.87 -24.81
C GLY A 492 35.13 -14.78 -25.38
N LEU A 493 34.79 -15.89 -24.72
CA LEU A 493 33.73 -16.81 -25.15
C LEU A 493 32.32 -16.31 -24.81
N LEU A 494 32.20 -15.26 -23.99
CA LEU A 494 30.92 -14.70 -23.54
C LEU A 494 30.20 -13.96 -24.68
N LYS A 495 29.16 -14.58 -25.23
CA LYS A 495 28.43 -14.06 -26.40
C LYS A 495 27.38 -12.98 -26.08
N TYR A 496 27.03 -12.81 -24.81
CA TYR A 496 25.95 -11.91 -24.38
C TYR A 496 26.41 -10.81 -23.41
N LEU A 497 27.71 -10.70 -23.13
CA LEU A 497 28.23 -9.72 -22.18
C LEU A 497 28.16 -8.32 -22.79
N GLN A 498 27.35 -7.46 -22.19
CA GLN A 498 27.09 -6.09 -22.65
C GLN A 498 27.91 -5.08 -21.84
N GLU A 499 28.07 -5.32 -20.54
CA GLU A 499 28.76 -4.41 -19.63
C GLU A 499 29.90 -5.10 -18.89
N LEU A 500 31.10 -4.54 -19.01
CA LEU A 500 32.29 -4.96 -18.27
C LEU A 500 32.88 -3.77 -17.54
N ASN A 501 32.89 -3.85 -16.20
CA ASN A 501 33.50 -2.84 -15.34
C ASN A 501 34.76 -3.41 -14.67
N ILE A 502 35.93 -2.92 -15.08
CA ILE A 502 37.25 -3.27 -14.54
C ILE A 502 37.94 -2.09 -13.86
N SER A 503 37.18 -1.04 -13.51
CA SER A 503 37.73 0.18 -12.90
C SER A 503 38.38 -0.05 -11.54
N PHE A 504 39.29 0.84 -11.12
CA PHE A 504 39.99 0.75 -9.82
C PHE A 504 40.69 -0.61 -9.62
N ASN A 505 41.50 -1.01 -10.59
CA ASN A 505 42.32 -2.23 -10.55
C ASN A 505 43.79 -1.88 -10.89
N ARG A 506 44.60 -2.86 -11.32
CA ARG A 506 46.03 -2.70 -11.59
C ARG A 506 46.40 -3.12 -13.03
N TYR A 507 45.48 -3.01 -13.97
CA TYR A 507 45.73 -3.37 -15.38
C TYR A 507 46.71 -2.40 -16.03
N LYS A 508 47.77 -2.93 -16.68
CA LYS A 508 48.75 -2.14 -17.46
C LYS A 508 48.36 -1.96 -18.92
N GLU A 509 47.51 -2.84 -19.41
CA GLU A 509 46.94 -2.83 -20.74
C GLU A 509 45.54 -3.44 -20.64
N ILE A 510 44.71 -3.22 -21.65
CA ILE A 510 43.39 -3.86 -21.72
C ILE A 510 43.62 -5.31 -22.16
N PRO A 511 43.16 -6.31 -21.39
CA PRO A 511 43.42 -7.71 -21.72
C PRO A 511 42.86 -8.11 -23.09
N GLU A 512 43.60 -8.94 -23.84
CA GLU A 512 43.18 -9.40 -25.17
C GLU A 512 41.80 -10.07 -25.18
N SER A 513 41.44 -10.72 -24.07
CA SER A 513 40.15 -11.37 -23.87
C SER A 513 38.96 -10.41 -23.98
N VAL A 514 39.14 -9.14 -23.62
CA VAL A 514 38.09 -8.11 -23.73
C VAL A 514 37.78 -7.80 -25.19
N TYR A 515 38.79 -7.75 -26.06
CA TYR A 515 38.61 -7.47 -27.49
C TYR A 515 37.91 -8.59 -28.25
N ALA A 516 37.85 -9.81 -27.69
CA ALA A 516 37.13 -10.93 -28.27
C ALA A 516 35.61 -10.88 -27.99
N ILE A 517 35.15 -10.02 -27.09
CA ILE A 517 33.74 -9.92 -26.65
C ILE A 517 32.95 -9.04 -27.61
N ASN A 518 32.55 -9.58 -28.76
CA ASN A 518 31.84 -8.84 -29.81
C ASN A 518 30.47 -8.25 -29.37
N SER A 519 29.93 -8.71 -28.24
CA SER A 519 28.66 -8.24 -27.68
C SER A 519 28.79 -7.01 -26.79
N LEU A 520 30.01 -6.58 -26.44
CA LEU A 520 30.27 -5.55 -25.44
C LEU A 520 29.82 -4.16 -25.91
N GLU A 521 28.99 -3.51 -25.10
CA GLU A 521 28.47 -2.17 -25.32
C GLU A 521 29.12 -1.13 -24.40
N ILE A 522 29.44 -1.54 -23.17
CA ILE A 522 29.97 -0.67 -22.12
C ILE A 522 31.25 -1.27 -21.56
N LEU A 523 32.36 -0.53 -21.69
CA LEU A 523 33.63 -0.84 -21.06
C LEU A 523 34.06 0.28 -20.13
N ILE A 524 34.10 -0.01 -18.84
CA ILE A 524 34.52 0.92 -17.79
C ILE A 524 35.87 0.46 -17.23
N ALA A 525 36.94 1.17 -17.57
CA ALA A 525 38.32 0.82 -17.24
C ALA A 525 39.11 1.99 -16.62
N ASN A 526 38.41 2.94 -15.97
CA ASN A 526 39.04 4.07 -15.30
C ASN A 526 39.82 3.65 -14.04
N ASP A 527 40.76 4.51 -13.60
CA ASP A 527 41.54 4.30 -12.38
C ASP A 527 42.33 2.96 -12.44
N ASN A 528 43.09 2.79 -13.52
CA ASN A 528 43.99 1.65 -13.76
C ASN A 528 45.40 2.17 -14.13
N LEU A 529 46.29 1.30 -14.62
CA LEU A 529 47.66 1.63 -15.02
C LEU A 529 47.86 1.52 -16.54
N ILE A 530 46.79 1.67 -17.34
CA ILE A 530 46.80 1.44 -18.79
C ILE A 530 47.72 2.47 -19.47
N THR A 531 48.66 2.02 -20.30
CA THR A 531 49.63 2.89 -20.99
C THR A 531 49.28 3.20 -22.44
N ASP A 532 48.68 2.24 -23.14
CA ASP A 532 48.48 2.30 -24.59
C ASP A 532 47.04 1.93 -24.99
N ILE A 533 46.60 2.47 -26.13
CA ILE A 533 45.28 2.23 -26.71
C ILE A 533 45.47 1.49 -28.05
N ASP A 534 45.07 0.21 -28.11
CA ASP A 534 45.12 -0.58 -29.34
C ASP A 534 43.84 -0.40 -30.18
N VAL A 535 43.85 0.62 -31.04
CA VAL A 535 42.68 0.96 -31.87
C VAL A 535 42.25 -0.17 -32.83
N PRO A 536 43.15 -0.86 -33.55
CA PRO A 536 42.77 -2.03 -34.36
C PRO A 536 41.96 -3.08 -33.60
N SER A 537 42.30 -3.33 -32.34
CA SER A 537 41.56 -4.29 -31.51
C SER A 537 40.21 -3.74 -31.04
N PHE A 538 40.11 -2.45 -30.71
CA PHE A 538 38.82 -1.81 -30.43
C PHE A 538 37.86 -1.80 -31.62
N GLN A 539 38.37 -1.75 -32.85
CA GLN A 539 37.54 -1.79 -34.05
C GLN A 539 36.79 -3.13 -34.21
N LYS A 540 37.27 -4.21 -33.57
CA LYS A 540 36.57 -5.50 -33.52
C LYS A 540 35.28 -5.42 -32.70
N LEU A 541 35.21 -4.52 -31.72
CA LEU A 541 34.06 -4.32 -30.83
C LEU A 541 32.98 -3.46 -31.49
N GLN A 542 32.25 -4.05 -32.43
CA GLN A 542 31.28 -3.32 -33.25
C GLN A 542 30.12 -2.70 -32.46
N LYS A 543 29.83 -3.18 -31.24
CA LYS A 543 28.73 -2.66 -30.42
C LYS A 543 29.15 -1.66 -29.35
N LEU A 544 30.44 -1.38 -29.21
CA LEU A 544 30.95 -0.54 -28.14
C LEU A 544 30.44 0.90 -28.25
N ALA A 545 29.66 1.31 -27.25
CA ALA A 545 29.02 2.62 -27.16
C ALA A 545 29.62 3.49 -26.06
N ILE A 546 30.08 2.90 -24.95
CA ILE A 546 30.66 3.62 -23.81
C ILE A 546 32.05 3.07 -23.52
N LEU A 547 33.06 3.94 -23.57
CA LEU A 547 34.44 3.63 -23.24
C LEU A 547 34.98 4.64 -22.23
N ASN A 548 35.22 4.18 -21.00
CA ASN A 548 35.81 5.00 -19.96
C ASN A 548 37.23 4.55 -19.65
N LEU A 549 38.21 5.37 -20.04
CA LEU A 549 39.65 5.19 -19.80
C LEU A 549 40.23 6.32 -18.95
N ALA A 550 39.40 7.02 -18.18
CA ALA A 550 39.85 8.11 -17.33
C ALA A 550 40.84 7.64 -16.24
N ASN A 551 41.70 8.52 -15.74
CA ASN A 551 42.65 8.24 -14.65
C ASN A 551 43.51 6.99 -14.92
N ASN A 552 44.15 6.92 -16.08
CA ASN A 552 45.12 5.89 -16.46
C ASN A 552 46.49 6.54 -16.73
N ASN A 553 47.46 5.77 -17.22
CA ASN A 553 48.81 6.26 -17.55
C ASN A 553 49.01 6.40 -19.07
N ILE A 554 47.97 6.75 -19.81
CA ILE A 554 48.01 6.76 -21.28
C ILE A 554 48.89 7.90 -21.77
N GLY A 555 49.97 7.56 -22.50
CA GLY A 555 50.98 8.53 -22.95
C GLY A 555 50.62 9.22 -24.27
N PHE A 556 49.87 8.55 -25.13
CA PHE A 556 49.47 9.05 -26.45
C PHE A 556 48.06 8.54 -26.80
N VAL A 557 47.23 9.41 -27.37
CA VAL A 557 45.90 9.03 -27.87
C VAL A 557 45.97 8.93 -29.39
N PRO A 558 45.86 7.73 -29.97
CA PRO A 558 45.89 7.55 -31.42
C PRO A 558 44.71 8.27 -32.11
N PRO A 559 44.94 9.09 -33.15
CA PRO A 559 43.87 9.75 -33.93
C PRO A 559 42.83 8.78 -34.49
N GLU A 560 43.25 7.55 -34.79
CA GLU A 560 42.43 6.47 -35.33
C GLU A 560 41.28 6.09 -34.39
N LEU A 561 41.38 6.40 -33.09
CA LEU A 561 40.29 6.20 -32.12
C LEU A 561 39.01 6.97 -32.53
N GLY A 562 39.17 8.08 -33.26
CA GLY A 562 38.06 8.83 -33.85
C GLY A 562 37.27 8.07 -34.92
N THR A 563 37.78 6.96 -35.44
CA THR A 563 37.09 6.12 -36.44
C THR A 563 36.02 5.20 -35.85
N LEU A 564 35.97 5.05 -34.52
CA LEU A 564 34.96 4.27 -33.83
C LEU A 564 33.60 4.98 -33.84
N LYS A 565 32.82 4.76 -34.90
CA LYS A 565 31.55 5.46 -35.17
C LYS A 565 30.44 5.17 -34.16
N ASN A 566 30.52 4.04 -33.45
CA ASN A 566 29.47 3.60 -32.54
C ASN A 566 29.63 4.17 -31.12
N LEU A 567 30.75 4.83 -30.85
CA LEU A 567 31.08 5.35 -29.53
C LEU A 567 30.31 6.65 -29.23
N ARG A 568 29.45 6.60 -28.20
CA ARG A 568 28.62 7.70 -27.72
C ARG A 568 29.24 8.41 -26.52
N ASN A 569 29.98 7.68 -25.70
CA ASN A 569 30.66 8.22 -24.53
C ASN A 569 32.13 7.79 -24.49
N LEU A 570 33.03 8.77 -24.51
CA LEU A 570 34.47 8.56 -24.40
C LEU A 570 35.03 9.44 -23.28
N SER A 571 35.57 8.80 -22.25
CA SER A 571 36.22 9.49 -21.14
C SER A 571 37.72 9.19 -21.13
N LEU A 572 38.55 10.23 -21.28
CA LEU A 572 40.02 10.15 -21.33
C LEU A 572 40.70 11.09 -20.31
N SER A 573 39.93 11.76 -19.44
CA SER A 573 40.46 12.71 -18.46
C SER A 573 41.43 12.04 -17.48
N GLY A 574 42.38 12.80 -16.91
CA GLY A 574 43.29 12.27 -15.87
C GLY A 574 44.41 11.36 -16.37
N ASN A 575 44.75 11.40 -17.67
CA ASN A 575 45.87 10.67 -18.27
C ASN A 575 47.11 11.56 -18.50
N CYS A 576 48.24 10.95 -18.87
CA CYS A 576 49.54 11.63 -19.00
C CYS A 576 49.84 12.22 -20.39
N PHE A 577 48.96 12.03 -21.38
CA PHE A 577 49.14 12.59 -22.71
C PHE A 577 48.99 14.12 -22.73
N LYS A 578 49.75 14.80 -23.60
CA LYS A 578 49.69 16.26 -23.77
C LYS A 578 48.61 16.72 -24.75
N GLN A 579 48.21 15.84 -25.66
CA GLN A 579 47.18 16.09 -26.68
C GLN A 579 46.27 14.86 -26.76
N PRO A 580 44.93 15.00 -26.78
CA PRO A 580 44.13 16.23 -26.77
C PRO A 580 44.28 17.09 -25.49
N ARG A 581 44.15 18.42 -25.59
CA ARG A 581 44.22 19.31 -24.42
C ARG A 581 42.98 19.14 -23.53
N GLN A 582 43.09 19.45 -22.24
CA GLN A 582 41.97 19.34 -21.28
C GLN A 582 40.71 20.10 -21.70
N ALA A 583 40.85 21.26 -22.36
CA ALA A 583 39.71 22.01 -22.90
C ALA A 583 38.94 21.25 -24.01
N ILE A 584 39.61 20.34 -24.73
CA ILE A 584 38.98 19.46 -25.73
C ILE A 584 38.33 18.27 -25.02
N LEU A 585 38.97 17.71 -24.00
CA LEU A 585 38.40 16.61 -23.20
C LEU A 585 37.16 17.01 -22.38
N ALA A 586 36.98 18.30 -22.11
CA ALA A 586 35.81 18.84 -21.40
C ALA A 586 34.59 19.06 -22.32
N LYS A 587 34.75 18.89 -23.64
CA LYS A 587 33.66 18.99 -24.62
C LYS A 587 32.89 17.66 -24.75
N SER A 588 31.85 17.66 -25.55
CA SER A 588 31.07 16.44 -25.82
C SER A 588 31.93 15.36 -26.51
N THR A 589 31.56 14.09 -26.31
CA THR A 589 32.24 12.95 -26.95
C THR A 589 32.35 13.11 -28.47
N GLU A 590 31.32 13.63 -29.13
CA GLU A 590 31.31 13.85 -30.58
C GLU A 590 32.39 14.83 -31.02
N GLU A 591 32.60 15.90 -30.25
CA GLU A 591 33.65 16.90 -30.49
C GLU A 591 35.05 16.31 -30.26
N ILE A 592 35.22 15.46 -29.25
CA ILE A 592 36.47 14.74 -29.00
C ILE A 592 36.79 13.82 -30.19
N LEU A 593 35.81 13.03 -30.64
CA LEU A 593 35.97 12.13 -31.79
C LEU A 593 36.18 12.88 -33.11
N ALA A 594 35.53 14.03 -33.31
CA ALA A 594 35.76 14.89 -34.48
C ALA A 594 37.17 15.49 -34.47
N TYR A 595 37.65 15.92 -33.31
CA TYR A 595 39.02 16.41 -33.14
C TYR A 595 40.07 15.34 -33.49
N LEU A 596 39.85 14.10 -33.05
CA LEU A 596 40.74 12.97 -33.36
C LEU A 596 40.70 12.64 -34.86
N ARG A 597 39.52 12.61 -35.50
CA ARG A 597 39.36 12.35 -36.94
C ARG A 597 40.12 13.33 -37.83
N ASN A 598 40.12 14.61 -37.48
CA ASN A 598 40.82 15.65 -38.25
C ASN A 598 42.36 15.53 -38.21
N ARG A 599 42.90 14.62 -37.39
CA ARG A 599 44.34 14.40 -37.20
C ARG A 599 44.81 13.04 -37.70
N ILE A 600 43.92 12.27 -38.31
CA ILE A 600 44.29 11.04 -39.02
C ILE A 600 45.13 11.46 -40.24
N PRO A 601 46.39 11.00 -40.39
CA PRO A 601 47.18 11.27 -41.59
C PRO A 601 46.42 10.77 -42.83
N GLN A 602 46.28 11.63 -43.86
CA GLN A 602 45.63 11.26 -45.12
C GLN A 602 46.45 10.24 -45.92
#